data_AF-A0A520PQB0-F1
#
_entry.id   AF-A0A520PQB0-F1
#
_cell.length_a   1.000
_cell.length_b   1.000
_cell.length_c   1.000
_cell.angle_alpha   90.00
_cell.angle_beta   90.00
_cell.angle_gamma   90.00
#
_symmetry.space_group_name_H-M   'P 1'
#
loop_
_entity.id
_entity.type
_entity.pdbx_description
1 polymer ?
#
loop_
_entity_poly.entity_id
_entity_poly.type
_entity_poly.pdbx_seq_one_letter_code
_entity_poly.pdbx_strand_id
1 'polypeptide(L)'
;KQIKKMVSSYVGENKEFERQFLSKELEVELCPQGTLAERLRAGGSGIAAFFTRAGAGTQIAEGKESREFDGHEYIMERGIRGDFALVKAWKGDRHGNLVFRKTARNFNPLCAMAGDITIAEVEELVEVGELDPDHVHTPGVFVQRVVVGTHEKRIERRTVREKE
;
A
#
# COMPACT_ATOMS: atom_id res chain seq x y z
N LYS A 1 -11.22 2.62 -20.42
CA LYS A 1 -10.86 2.95 -19.03
C LYS A 1 -10.25 1.72 -18.38
N GLN A 2 -9.17 1.88 -17.58
CA GLN A 2 -8.46 0.75 -16.98
C GLN A 2 -8.83 0.50 -15.51
N ILE A 3 -9.42 1.48 -14.81
CA ILE A 3 -9.82 1.37 -13.40
C ILE A 3 -11.34 1.49 -13.31
N LYS A 4 -11.99 0.49 -12.73
CA LYS A 4 -13.44 0.46 -12.44
C LYS A 4 -13.75 0.87 -11.00
N LYS A 5 -12.90 0.44 -10.05
CA LYS A 5 -13.02 0.70 -8.62
C LYS A 5 -11.66 1.08 -8.04
N MET A 6 -11.65 2.04 -7.13
CA MET A 6 -10.48 2.42 -6.33
C MET A 6 -10.77 2.24 -4.84
N VAL A 7 -9.85 1.59 -4.13
CA VAL A 7 -9.82 1.59 -2.66
C VAL A 7 -8.66 2.47 -2.23
N SER A 8 -8.93 3.58 -1.52
CA SER A 8 -7.88 4.52 -1.13
C SER A 8 -8.23 5.23 0.18
N SER A 9 -7.22 5.82 0.82
CA SER A 9 -7.41 6.62 2.04
C SER A 9 -7.45 8.12 1.79
N TYR A 10 -6.91 8.56 0.66
CA TYR A 10 -6.87 9.94 0.27
C TYR A 10 -6.75 10.02 -1.25
N VAL A 11 -7.40 11.04 -1.82
CA VAL A 11 -7.49 11.21 -3.28
C VAL A 11 -6.68 12.42 -3.76
N GLY A 12 -6.49 13.42 -2.89
CA GLY A 12 -5.66 14.59 -3.15
C GLY A 12 -6.16 15.50 -4.26
N GLU A 13 -5.21 16.18 -4.91
CA GLU A 13 -5.42 17.23 -5.94
C GLU A 13 -5.66 16.67 -7.36
N ASN A 14 -6.25 15.48 -7.49
CA ASN A 14 -6.50 14.88 -8.80
C ASN A 14 -7.89 15.27 -9.33
N LYS A 15 -7.96 16.36 -10.10
CA LYS A 15 -9.21 16.87 -10.72
C LYS A 15 -9.94 15.82 -11.56
N GLU A 16 -9.21 14.94 -12.25
CA GLU A 16 -9.82 13.90 -13.08
C GLU A 16 -10.44 12.79 -12.23
N PHE A 17 -9.81 12.44 -11.11
CA PHE A 17 -10.40 11.51 -10.15
C PHE A 17 -11.69 12.10 -9.57
N GLU A 18 -11.64 13.34 -9.09
CA GLU A 18 -12.81 14.02 -8.51
C GLU A 18 -13.98 14.06 -9.51
N ARG A 19 -13.69 14.43 -10.76
CA ARG A 19 -14.67 14.40 -11.85
C ARG A 19 -15.29 13.01 -12.02
N GLN A 20 -14.47 11.95 -12.09
CA GLN A 20 -14.95 10.58 -12.28
C GLN A 20 -15.74 10.05 -11.09
N PHE A 21 -15.38 10.44 -9.87
CA PHE A 21 -16.12 10.08 -8.67
C PHE A 21 -17.50 10.76 -8.65
N LEU A 22 -17.54 12.08 -8.88
CA LEU A 22 -18.79 12.85 -8.90
C LEU A 22 -19.72 12.43 -10.04
N SER A 23 -19.16 12.03 -11.19
CA SER A 23 -19.95 11.51 -12.32
C SER A 23 -20.31 10.03 -12.19
N LYS A 24 -19.94 9.36 -11.07
CA LYS A 24 -20.15 7.92 -10.82
C LYS A 24 -19.50 7.00 -11.88
N GLU A 25 -18.51 7.52 -12.58
CA GLU A 25 -17.70 6.80 -13.55
C GLU A 25 -16.64 5.90 -12.89
N LEU A 26 -16.26 6.20 -11.65
CA LEU A 26 -15.32 5.46 -10.82
C LEU A 26 -15.97 5.11 -9.48
N GLU A 27 -16.04 3.84 -9.15
CA GLU A 27 -16.43 3.41 -7.80
C GLU A 27 -15.29 3.70 -6.82
N VAL A 28 -15.58 4.33 -5.70
CA VAL A 28 -14.57 4.68 -4.70
C VAL A 28 -14.97 4.15 -3.35
N GLU A 29 -14.09 3.35 -2.76
CA GLU A 29 -14.17 2.90 -1.37
C GLU A 29 -13.10 3.67 -0.58
N LEU A 30 -13.53 4.70 0.14
CA LEU A 30 -12.64 5.42 1.05
C LEU A 30 -12.50 4.62 2.34
N CYS A 31 -11.26 4.43 2.80
CA CYS A 31 -10.97 3.79 4.08
C CYS A 31 -9.86 4.52 4.84
N PRO A 32 -9.90 4.59 6.18
CA PRO A 32 -8.82 5.19 6.95
C PRO A 32 -7.45 4.61 6.58
N GLN A 33 -6.41 5.43 6.50
CA GLN A 33 -5.09 4.99 6.01
C GLN A 33 -4.50 3.83 6.84
N GLY A 34 -4.67 3.87 8.17
CA GLY A 34 -4.26 2.77 9.04
C GLY A 34 -5.03 1.48 8.76
N THR A 35 -6.34 1.59 8.50
CA THR A 35 -7.18 0.46 8.10
C THR A 35 -6.74 -0.10 6.75
N LEU A 36 -6.45 0.75 5.76
CA LEU A 36 -5.95 0.29 4.45
C LEU A 36 -4.65 -0.50 4.57
N ALA A 37 -3.70 0.03 5.35
CA ALA A 37 -2.42 -0.63 5.61
C ALA A 37 -2.63 -1.99 6.29
N GLU A 38 -3.47 -2.04 7.33
CA GLU A 38 -3.73 -3.27 8.07
C GLU A 38 -4.52 -4.30 7.25
N ARG A 39 -5.44 -3.85 6.38
CA ARG A 39 -6.15 -4.73 5.44
C ARG A 39 -5.18 -5.40 4.46
N LEU A 40 -4.21 -4.67 3.91
CA LEU A 40 -3.16 -5.26 3.05
C LEU A 40 -2.29 -6.25 3.84
N ARG A 41 -1.83 -5.85 5.04
CA ARG A 41 -1.04 -6.73 5.91
C ARG A 41 -1.80 -8.02 6.25
N ALA A 42 -3.07 -7.91 6.61
CA ALA A 42 -3.95 -9.02 6.95
C ALA A 42 -4.09 -9.98 5.76
N GLY A 43 -4.37 -9.47 4.56
CA GLY A 43 -4.49 -10.28 3.35
C GLY A 43 -3.20 -11.01 2.96
N GLY A 44 -2.04 -10.36 3.12
CA GLY A 44 -0.74 -11.01 2.92
C GLY A 44 -0.35 -12.01 4.00
N SER A 45 -0.90 -11.87 5.21
CA SER A 45 -0.63 -12.77 6.35
C SER A 45 -1.67 -13.90 6.50
N GLY A 46 -2.64 -14.01 5.60
CA GLY A 46 -3.70 -15.02 5.69
C GLY A 46 -4.77 -14.73 6.76
N ILE A 47 -4.87 -13.50 7.25
CA ILE A 47 -5.89 -13.07 8.21
C ILE A 47 -7.13 -12.60 7.43
N ALA A 48 -8.23 -13.35 7.56
CA ALA A 48 -9.45 -13.07 6.81
C ALA A 48 -10.10 -11.73 7.22
N ALA A 49 -10.12 -11.43 8.52
CA ALA A 49 -10.69 -10.21 9.06
C ALA A 49 -10.07 -9.85 10.41
N PHE A 50 -10.17 -8.57 10.79
CA PHE A 50 -9.76 -8.04 12.09
C PHE A 50 -10.72 -6.92 12.51
N PHE A 51 -10.73 -6.59 13.81
CA PHE A 51 -11.53 -5.49 14.34
C PHE A 51 -10.67 -4.25 14.57
N THR A 52 -11.17 -3.07 14.22
CA THR A 52 -10.50 -1.78 14.46
C THR A 52 -11.49 -0.71 14.89
N ARG A 53 -11.02 0.22 15.73
CA ARG A 53 -11.81 1.38 16.16
C ARG A 53 -11.90 2.45 15.07
N ALA A 54 -10.97 2.45 14.12
CA ALA A 54 -10.89 3.47 13.08
C ALA A 54 -12.12 3.42 12.16
N GLY A 55 -12.98 4.44 12.25
CA GLY A 55 -14.21 4.55 11.47
C GLY A 55 -15.49 4.15 12.22
N ALA A 56 -15.39 3.59 13.43
CA ALA A 56 -16.56 3.34 14.28
C ALA A 56 -17.32 4.66 14.57
N GLY A 57 -18.66 4.60 14.54
CA GLY A 57 -19.52 5.78 14.68
C GLY A 57 -19.51 6.77 13.51
N THR A 58 -18.91 6.41 12.37
CA THR A 58 -18.87 7.26 11.15
C THR A 58 -19.51 6.52 9.96
N GLN A 59 -19.68 7.21 8.82
CA GLN A 59 -20.18 6.59 7.58
C GLN A 59 -19.33 5.40 7.11
N ILE A 60 -18.05 5.32 7.53
CA ILE A 60 -17.16 4.18 7.21
C ILE A 60 -17.66 2.87 7.83
N ALA A 61 -18.42 2.93 8.94
CA ALA A 61 -18.96 1.77 9.63
C ALA A 61 -20.24 1.21 8.99
N GLU A 62 -20.90 1.96 8.11
CA GLU A 62 -22.17 1.55 7.51
C GLU A 62 -22.05 0.23 6.76
N GLY A 63 -22.92 -0.74 7.09
CA GLY A 63 -22.94 -2.07 6.49
C GLY A 63 -21.83 -3.02 6.94
N LYS A 64 -20.99 -2.62 7.91
CA LYS A 64 -19.96 -3.49 8.51
C LYS A 64 -20.47 -4.10 9.81
N GLU A 65 -19.95 -5.28 10.14
CA GLU A 65 -20.16 -5.88 11.45
C GLU A 65 -19.46 -5.03 12.52
N SER A 66 -20.16 -4.69 13.60
CA SER A 66 -19.57 -4.05 14.77
C SER A 66 -19.62 -4.97 15.99
N ARG A 67 -18.63 -4.81 16.87
CA ARG A 67 -18.55 -5.49 18.16
C ARG A 67 -17.98 -4.55 19.21
N GLU A 68 -18.42 -4.74 20.45
CA GLU A 68 -17.86 -4.02 21.59
C GLU A 68 -16.70 -4.82 22.20
N PHE A 69 -15.58 -4.14 22.43
CA PHE A 69 -14.46 -4.65 23.22
C PHE A 69 -14.09 -3.57 24.24
N ASP A 70 -13.99 -3.95 25.51
CA ASP A 70 -13.56 -3.06 26.60
C ASP A 70 -14.35 -1.73 26.67
N GLY A 71 -15.67 -1.76 26.42
CA GLY A 71 -16.54 -0.58 26.44
C GLY A 71 -16.38 0.35 25.22
N HIS A 72 -15.75 -0.12 24.16
CA HIS A 72 -15.57 0.62 22.91
C HIS A 72 -16.09 -0.17 21.71
N GLU A 73 -16.77 0.50 20.79
CA GLU A 73 -17.20 -0.09 19.52
C GLU A 73 -16.02 -0.20 18.54
N TYR A 74 -15.92 -1.36 17.89
CA TYR A 74 -14.99 -1.66 16.80
C TYR A 74 -15.77 -2.17 15.60
N ILE A 75 -15.25 -1.91 14.40
CA ILE A 75 -15.79 -2.45 13.14
C ILE A 75 -14.89 -3.54 12.58
N MET A 76 -15.51 -4.57 12.00
CA MET A 76 -14.80 -5.64 11.30
C MET A 76 -14.35 -5.15 9.92
N GLU A 77 -13.06 -5.30 9.64
CA GLU A 77 -12.44 -5.02 8.35
C GLU A 77 -11.86 -6.29 7.76
N ARG A 78 -11.95 -6.44 6.43
CA ARG A 78 -11.48 -7.63 5.71
C ARG A 78 -10.10 -7.41 5.09
N GLY A 79 -9.27 -8.45 5.16
CA GLY A 79 -8.00 -8.48 4.46
C GLY A 79 -8.17 -8.23 2.96
N ILE A 80 -7.25 -7.46 2.36
CA ILE A 80 -7.20 -7.20 0.92
C ILE A 80 -6.14 -8.10 0.30
N ARG A 81 -6.52 -8.81 -0.76
CA ARG A 81 -5.59 -9.45 -1.71
C ARG A 81 -5.80 -8.88 -3.10
N GLY A 82 -4.77 -8.95 -3.93
CA GLY A 82 -4.85 -8.58 -5.34
C GLY A 82 -4.12 -9.59 -6.22
N ASP A 83 -4.56 -9.72 -7.47
CA ASP A 83 -3.92 -10.63 -8.43
C ASP A 83 -2.47 -10.21 -8.70
N PHE A 84 -2.22 -8.89 -8.71
CA PHE A 84 -0.90 -8.31 -8.92
C PHE A 84 -0.59 -7.25 -7.87
N ALA A 85 0.65 -7.24 -7.40
CA ALA A 85 1.22 -6.14 -6.64
C ALA A 85 2.33 -5.47 -7.43
N LEU A 86 2.19 -4.17 -7.69
CA LEU A 86 3.20 -3.36 -8.35
C LEU A 86 3.87 -2.50 -7.28
N VAL A 87 5.16 -2.74 -7.03
CA VAL A 87 5.89 -2.10 -5.94
C VAL A 87 7.19 -1.48 -6.43
N LYS A 88 7.67 -0.49 -5.68
CA LYS A 88 8.86 0.28 -5.98
C LYS A 88 9.86 0.22 -4.83
N ALA A 89 11.07 -0.26 -5.09
CA ALA A 89 12.16 -0.33 -4.12
C ALA A 89 13.38 0.49 -4.58
N TRP A 90 14.29 0.79 -3.65
CA TRP A 90 15.56 1.44 -3.99
C TRP A 90 16.52 0.41 -4.57
N LYS A 91 16.81 -0.65 -3.82
CA LYS A 91 17.60 -1.79 -4.31
C LYS A 91 16.78 -3.07 -4.25
N GLY A 92 17.11 -4.02 -5.12
CA GLY A 92 16.76 -5.41 -4.92
C GLY A 92 17.81 -6.35 -5.49
N ASP A 93 17.83 -7.60 -5.02
CA ASP A 93 18.71 -8.64 -5.56
C ASP A 93 17.98 -9.59 -6.53
N ARG A 94 18.72 -10.51 -7.18
CA ARG A 94 18.13 -11.51 -8.09
C ARG A 94 17.21 -12.53 -7.42
N HIS A 95 17.22 -12.65 -6.09
CA HIS A 95 16.27 -13.47 -5.34
C HIS A 95 15.02 -12.68 -4.94
N GLY A 96 14.94 -11.39 -5.26
CA GLY A 96 13.79 -10.55 -4.97
C GLY A 96 13.83 -9.87 -3.60
N ASN A 97 14.93 -9.97 -2.84
CA ASN A 97 15.04 -9.23 -1.58
C ASN A 97 15.07 -7.73 -1.87
N LEU A 98 14.28 -6.94 -1.14
CA LEU A 98 14.13 -5.51 -1.41
C LEU A 98 14.61 -4.65 -0.24
N VAL A 99 15.27 -3.54 -0.59
CA VAL A 99 15.62 -2.44 0.32
C VAL A 99 14.95 -1.16 -0.15
N PHE A 100 14.20 -0.51 0.74
CA PHE A 100 13.56 0.78 0.48
C PHE A 100 14.33 1.92 1.14
N ARG A 101 14.24 3.12 0.56
CA ARG A 101 14.97 4.30 1.03
C ARG A 101 14.03 5.38 1.55
N LYS A 102 14.20 5.75 2.83
CA LYS A 102 13.43 6.82 3.50
C LYS A 102 11.90 6.53 3.44
N THR A 103 11.09 7.58 3.28
CA THR A 103 9.62 7.52 3.24
C THR A 103 9.08 6.86 1.96
N ALA A 104 9.91 6.58 0.96
CA ALA A 104 9.51 5.84 -0.23
C ALA A 104 9.13 4.38 0.07
N ARG A 105 9.41 3.88 1.28
CA ARG A 105 8.97 2.54 1.72
C ARG A 105 7.45 2.42 1.75
N ASN A 106 6.77 3.37 2.38
CA ASN A 106 5.32 3.45 2.59
C ASN A 106 4.57 2.09 2.49
N PHE A 107 3.68 1.91 1.52
CA PHE A 107 2.85 0.73 1.32
C PHE A 107 3.53 -0.40 0.55
N ASN A 108 4.71 -0.18 -0.04
CA ASN A 108 5.35 -1.16 -0.93
C ASN A 108 5.50 -2.56 -0.30
N PRO A 109 6.03 -2.72 0.93
CA PRO A 109 6.08 -4.04 1.57
C PRO A 109 4.71 -4.69 1.75
N LEU A 110 3.69 -3.90 2.11
CA LEU A 110 2.34 -4.39 2.39
C LEU A 110 1.66 -4.87 1.11
N CYS A 111 1.81 -4.11 0.02
CA CYS A 111 1.34 -4.52 -1.31
C CYS A 111 2.05 -5.79 -1.77
N ALA A 112 3.39 -5.88 -1.62
CA ALA A 112 4.16 -7.05 -2.03
C ALA A 112 3.68 -8.34 -1.35
N MET A 113 3.32 -8.28 -0.07
CA MET A 113 2.79 -9.45 0.65
C MET A 113 1.36 -9.79 0.24
N ALA A 114 0.54 -8.80 -0.15
CA ALA A 114 -0.87 -8.96 -0.47
C ALA A 114 -1.15 -9.38 -1.93
N GLY A 115 -0.14 -9.31 -2.81
CA GLY A 115 -0.25 -9.71 -4.20
C GLY A 115 -0.03 -11.21 -4.41
N ASP A 116 -0.77 -11.80 -5.36
CA ASP A 116 -0.49 -13.16 -5.82
C ASP A 116 0.75 -13.18 -6.72
N ILE A 117 0.92 -12.15 -7.57
CA ILE A 117 2.13 -11.91 -8.35
C ILE A 117 2.65 -10.49 -8.08
N THR A 118 3.77 -10.40 -7.38
CA THR A 118 4.49 -9.16 -7.10
C THR A 118 5.57 -8.90 -8.14
N ILE A 119 5.51 -7.70 -8.71
CA ILE A 119 6.50 -7.15 -9.62
C ILE A 119 7.13 -5.93 -8.94
N ALA A 120 8.41 -6.05 -8.61
CA ALA A 120 9.17 -5.00 -7.97
C ALA A 120 10.03 -4.24 -9.00
N GLU A 121 9.75 -2.95 -9.17
CA GLU A 121 10.66 -2.05 -9.86
C GLU A 121 11.76 -1.60 -8.88
N VAL A 122 13.03 -1.72 -9.27
CA VAL A 122 14.20 -1.29 -8.48
C VAL A 122 15.01 -0.25 -9.23
N GLU A 123 15.70 0.64 -8.50
CA GLU A 123 16.69 1.53 -9.11
C GLU A 123 18.02 0.82 -9.34
N GLU A 124 18.41 -0.03 -8.38
CA GLU A 124 19.64 -0.80 -8.42
C GLU A 124 19.30 -2.28 -8.25
N LEU A 125 19.60 -3.08 -9.28
CA LEU A 125 19.61 -4.53 -9.17
C LEU A 125 21.03 -4.97 -8.81
N VAL A 126 21.18 -5.68 -7.70
CA VAL A 126 22.45 -6.18 -7.20
C VAL A 126 22.49 -7.71 -7.26
N GLU A 127 23.68 -8.28 -7.13
CA GLU A 127 23.84 -9.74 -7.07
C GLU A 127 23.46 -10.30 -5.70
N VAL A 128 23.12 -11.59 -5.65
CA VAL A 128 22.76 -12.28 -4.41
C VAL A 128 23.94 -12.25 -3.45
N GLY A 129 23.69 -11.84 -2.21
CA GLY A 129 24.71 -11.70 -1.17
C GLY A 129 25.31 -10.29 -1.04
N GLU A 130 25.02 -9.38 -1.98
CA GLU A 130 25.44 -7.97 -1.84
C GLU A 130 24.53 -7.17 -0.91
N LEU A 131 23.29 -7.62 -0.70
CA LEU A 131 22.42 -7.09 0.35
C LEU A 131 22.72 -7.81 1.66
N ASP A 132 23.09 -7.04 2.68
CA ASP A 132 23.18 -7.53 4.04
C ASP A 132 21.81 -8.09 4.48
N PRO A 133 21.72 -9.37 4.90
CA PRO A 133 20.47 -9.98 5.34
C PRO A 133 19.73 -9.18 6.42
N ASP A 134 20.44 -8.52 7.35
CA ASP A 134 19.83 -7.73 8.43
C ASP A 134 19.25 -6.39 7.93
N HIS A 135 19.56 -5.99 6.69
CA HIS A 135 19.04 -4.77 6.07
C HIS A 135 17.94 -5.03 5.03
N VAL A 136 17.58 -6.30 4.78
CA VAL A 136 16.47 -6.65 3.89
C VAL A 136 15.14 -6.26 4.54
N HIS A 137 14.35 -5.43 3.85
CA HIS A 137 13.06 -4.95 4.36
C HIS A 137 11.88 -5.81 3.92
N THR A 138 11.91 -6.29 2.68
CA THR A 138 10.94 -7.25 2.15
C THR A 138 11.71 -8.45 1.63
N PRO A 139 11.58 -9.62 2.28
CA PRO A 139 12.21 -10.84 1.81
C PRO A 139 11.72 -11.25 0.42
N GLY A 140 12.60 -11.85 -0.37
CA GLY A 140 12.34 -12.23 -1.76
C GLY A 140 11.22 -13.23 -1.96
N VAL A 141 10.80 -13.94 -0.92
CA VAL A 141 9.62 -14.84 -0.96
C VAL A 141 8.34 -14.14 -1.40
N PHE A 142 8.24 -12.82 -1.17
CA PHE A 142 7.09 -12.01 -1.56
C PHE A 142 7.20 -11.39 -2.96
N VAL A 143 8.27 -11.69 -3.72
CA VAL A 143 8.59 -11.02 -4.99
C VAL A 143 8.83 -12.05 -6.09
N GLN A 144 7.97 -12.05 -7.10
CA GLN A 144 8.04 -13.02 -8.21
C GLN A 144 8.86 -12.48 -9.39
N ARG A 145 8.91 -11.15 -9.56
CA ARG A 145 9.64 -10.50 -10.66
C ARG A 145 10.33 -9.24 -10.19
N VAL A 146 11.58 -9.04 -10.62
CA VAL A 146 12.32 -7.79 -10.40
C VAL A 146 12.62 -7.16 -11.76
N VAL A 147 12.37 -5.87 -11.88
CA VAL A 147 12.64 -5.09 -13.10
C VAL A 147 13.44 -3.85 -12.72
N VAL A 148 14.50 -3.55 -13.48
CA VAL A 148 15.26 -2.30 -13.31
C VAL A 148 14.53 -1.19 -14.06
N GLY A 149 14.23 -0.10 -13.36
CA GLY A 149 13.50 1.04 -13.91
C GLY A 149 14.26 2.35 -13.78
N THR A 150 14.16 3.18 -14.82
CA THR A 150 14.60 4.59 -14.80
C THR A 150 13.37 5.50 -14.83
N HIS A 151 13.20 6.35 -13.81
CA HIS A 151 12.06 7.25 -13.72
C HIS A 151 12.43 8.58 -13.06
N GLU A 152 11.65 9.61 -13.38
CA GLU A 152 11.73 10.91 -12.73
C GLU A 152 11.05 10.86 -11.34
N LYS A 153 11.78 11.23 -10.29
CA LYS A 153 11.24 11.35 -8.93
C LYS A 153 10.69 12.75 -8.69
N ARG A 154 9.46 12.98 -9.14
CA ARG A 154 8.79 14.28 -9.00
C ARG A 154 8.52 14.62 -7.54
N ILE A 155 8.70 15.90 -7.20
CA ILE A 155 8.36 16.47 -5.88
C ILE A 155 7.12 17.34 -6.08
N GLU A 156 6.01 16.97 -5.43
CA GLU A 156 4.74 17.70 -5.53
C GLU A 156 4.85 19.14 -4.98
N ARG A 157 5.42 19.28 -3.78
CA ARG A 157 5.65 20.57 -3.14
C ARG A 157 7.08 20.64 -2.61
N ARG A 158 7.93 21.44 -3.27
CA ARG A 158 9.33 21.63 -2.87
C ARG A 158 9.42 22.72 -1.81
N THR A 159 9.45 22.32 -0.54
CA THR A 159 9.67 23.23 0.58
C THR A 159 11.11 23.14 1.07
N VAL A 160 11.78 24.28 1.19
CA VAL A 160 13.15 24.40 1.71
C VAL A 160 13.14 25.39 2.88
N ARG A 161 14.06 25.22 3.85
CA ARG A 161 14.26 26.22 4.91
C ARG A 161 14.77 27.52 4.27
N GLU A 162 14.35 28.66 4.79
CA GLU A 162 15.03 29.93 4.50
C GLU A 162 16.47 29.86 5.03
N LYS A 163 17.43 30.38 4.24
CA LYS A 163 18.81 30.53 4.71
C LYS A 163 18.79 31.58 5.83
N GLU A 164 19.34 31.21 6.98
CA GLU A 164 19.64 32.18 8.05
C GLU A 164 20.85 33.03 7.64
#